data_AF-A0A3A6PC62-F1
#
_entry.id   AF-A0A3A6PC62-F1
#
_cell.length_a   1.000
_cell.length_b   1.000
_cell.length_c   1.000
_cell.angle_alpha   90.00
_cell.angle_beta   90.00
_cell.angle_gamma   90.00
#
_symmetry.space_group_name_H-M   'P 1'
#
loop_
_entity.id
_entity.type
_entity.pdbx_description
1 polymer ?
#
loop_
_entity_poly.entity_id
_entity_poly.type
_entity_poly.pdbx_seq_one_letter_code
_entity_poly.pdbx_strand_id
1 'polypeptide(L)'
;MMKRIIPLLFPLESVSIVPRNRSNDLEVNGLPKGFVPQNCEVLHFGEELHGNSRRTHYLLKVDTHLVFLSVCFPEYGDSQFALIRGMAQVNSEAGDELIRFARNSIALVATAPALKIA
;
A
#
# COMPACT_ATOMS: atom_id res chain seq x y z
N MET A 1 1.79 -16.76 -8.47
CA MET A 1 2.63 -15.54 -8.59
C MET A 1 2.67 -14.75 -7.29
N MET A 2 1.53 -14.36 -6.70
CA MET A 2 1.42 -13.64 -5.40
C MET A 2 2.24 -14.24 -4.23
N LYS A 3 2.35 -15.57 -4.15
CA LYS A 3 3.00 -16.28 -3.03
C LYS A 3 4.48 -15.93 -2.81
N ARG A 4 5.18 -15.33 -3.78
CA ARG A 4 6.62 -15.00 -3.67
C ARG A 4 6.90 -13.54 -3.31
N ILE A 5 6.01 -12.60 -3.65
CA ILE A 5 6.27 -11.15 -3.48
C ILE A 5 5.85 -10.67 -2.10
N ILE A 6 4.73 -11.17 -1.58
CA ILE A 6 4.24 -10.79 -0.24
C ILE A 6 5.27 -11.10 0.86
N PRO A 7 5.93 -12.28 0.88
CA PRO A 7 7.04 -12.55 1.80
C PRO A 7 8.22 -11.57 1.74
N LEU A 8 8.47 -10.93 0.60
CA LEU A 8 9.60 -10.00 0.44
C LEU A 8 9.27 -8.62 1.02
N LEU A 9 7.99 -8.24 0.93
CA LEU A 9 7.48 -6.94 1.37
C LEU A 9 7.12 -6.89 2.85
N PHE A 10 6.68 -8.00 3.43
CA PHE A 10 6.15 -8.04 4.79
C PHE A 10 6.86 -9.09 5.65
N PRO A 11 7.10 -8.80 6.94
CA PRO A 11 7.60 -9.80 7.87
C PRO A 11 6.56 -10.91 8.04
N LEU A 12 6.89 -12.13 7.63
CA LEU A 12 5.92 -13.24 7.56
C LEU A 12 5.45 -13.77 8.90
N GLU A 13 6.20 -13.53 9.98
CA GLU A 13 5.97 -14.21 11.27
C GLU A 13 4.69 -13.77 11.99
N SER A 14 4.01 -12.72 11.53
CA SER A 14 2.87 -12.14 12.25
C SER A 14 1.75 -11.60 11.36
N VAL A 15 1.76 -11.96 10.07
CA VAL A 15 0.87 -11.33 9.08
C VAL A 15 -0.23 -12.28 8.59
N SER A 16 -1.48 -11.87 8.73
CA SER A 16 -2.61 -12.53 8.08
C SER A 16 -3.01 -11.80 6.80
N ILE A 17 -3.25 -12.57 5.73
CA ILE A 17 -3.65 -12.03 4.42
C ILE A 17 -5.09 -12.45 4.17
N VAL A 18 -5.98 -11.46 4.03
CA VAL A 18 -7.41 -11.69 3.79
C VAL A 18 -7.84 -10.99 2.50
N PRO A 19 -8.59 -11.67 1.60
CA PRO A 19 -9.22 -10.99 0.47
C PRO A 19 -10.28 -10.03 0.99
N ARG A 20 -10.31 -8.80 0.45
CA ARG A 20 -11.34 -7.84 0.84
C ARG A 20 -12.59 -8.07 -0.01
N ASN A 21 -13.67 -8.54 0.61
CA ASN A 21 -14.96 -8.72 -0.07
C ASN A 21 -15.37 -7.39 -0.73
N ARG A 22 -15.46 -7.38 -2.08
CA ARG A 22 -15.85 -6.28 -2.99
C ARG A 22 -14.74 -5.47 -3.68
N SER A 23 -13.46 -5.79 -3.44
CA SER A 23 -12.34 -5.23 -4.19
C SER A 23 -11.33 -6.34 -4.52
N ASN A 24 -10.59 -6.24 -5.63
CA ASN A 24 -9.45 -7.12 -5.89
C ASN A 24 -8.26 -6.86 -4.92
N ASP A 25 -8.48 -6.06 -3.89
CA ASP A 25 -7.52 -5.72 -2.87
C ASP A 25 -7.27 -6.88 -1.91
N LEU A 26 -6.02 -6.97 -1.44
CA LEU A 26 -5.62 -7.85 -0.36
C LEU A 26 -5.28 -7.03 0.87
N GLU A 27 -5.78 -7.44 2.02
CA GLU A 27 -5.46 -6.82 3.30
C GLU A 27 -4.44 -7.67 4.05
N VAL A 28 -3.41 -7.00 4.55
CA VAL A 28 -2.24 -7.57 5.21
C VAL A 28 -2.23 -7.00 6.63
N ASN A 29 -2.63 -7.79 7.61
CA ASN A 29 -2.80 -7.36 9.00
C ASN A 29 -1.59 -7.71 9.88
N GLY A 30 -1.48 -7.10 11.07
CA GLY A 30 -0.45 -7.45 12.05
C GLY A 30 0.92 -6.82 11.78
N LEU A 31 0.94 -5.70 11.05
CA LEU A 31 2.19 -4.98 10.78
C LEU A 31 2.64 -4.20 12.02
N PRO A 32 3.96 -4.16 12.30
CA PRO A 32 4.50 -3.43 13.44
C PRO A 32 4.23 -1.93 13.30
N LYS A 33 4.18 -1.22 14.43
CA LYS A 33 4.05 0.23 14.43
C LYS A 33 5.23 0.89 13.71
N GLY A 34 4.93 1.74 12.75
CA GLY A 34 5.92 2.44 11.94
C GLY A 34 6.42 1.61 10.77
N PHE A 35 5.66 0.59 10.36
CA PHE A 35 6.02 -0.26 9.24
C PHE A 35 6.27 0.56 7.98
N VAL A 36 7.41 0.29 7.35
CA VAL A 36 7.79 0.80 6.04
C VAL A 36 8.18 -0.41 5.19
N PRO A 37 7.72 -0.50 3.92
CA PRO A 37 8.13 -1.57 3.02
C PRO A 37 9.65 -1.67 2.89
N GLN A 38 10.17 -2.90 2.89
CA GLN A 38 11.60 -3.20 2.73
C GLN A 38 11.81 -4.12 1.51
N ASN A 39 13.07 -4.30 1.10
CA ASN A 39 13.46 -5.14 -0.05
C ASN A 39 12.76 -4.75 -1.36
N CYS A 40 12.51 -3.46 -1.54
CA CYS A 40 11.82 -2.89 -2.68
C CYS A 40 12.40 -1.52 -3.04
N GLU A 41 12.24 -1.13 -4.30
CA GLU A 41 12.48 0.24 -4.76
C GLU A 41 11.17 1.03 -4.66
N VAL A 42 11.19 2.19 -4.00
CA VAL A 42 10.02 3.09 -3.92
C VAL A 42 10.02 4.00 -5.15
N LEU A 43 9.06 3.81 -6.05
CA LEU A 43 8.93 4.61 -7.27
C LEU A 43 8.13 5.90 -7.04
N HIS A 44 7.04 5.79 -6.27
CA HIS A 44 6.24 6.93 -5.84
C HIS A 44 5.71 6.72 -4.43
N PHE A 45 5.56 7.82 -3.69
CA PHE A 45 4.98 7.81 -2.36
C PHE A 45 4.09 9.04 -2.14
N GLY A 46 3.13 8.93 -1.23
CA GLY A 46 2.35 10.06 -0.73
C GLY A 46 1.58 9.69 0.53
N GLU A 47 1.16 10.70 1.28
CA GLU A 47 0.51 10.51 2.57
C GLU A 47 -0.85 11.22 2.59
N GLU A 48 -1.84 10.53 3.15
CA GLU A 48 -3.19 11.00 3.40
C GLU A 48 -3.39 11.10 4.92
N LEU A 49 -3.83 12.27 5.40
CA LEU A 49 -4.25 12.47 6.79
C LEU A 49 -5.77 12.59 6.85
N HIS A 50 -6.41 11.77 7.69
CA HIS A 50 -7.84 11.82 7.95
C HIS A 50 -8.09 11.83 9.45
N GLY A 51 -8.35 13.01 10.01
CA GLY A 51 -8.35 13.20 11.47
C GLY A 51 -6.99 12.84 12.06
N ASN A 52 -6.98 11.92 13.03
CA ASN A 52 -5.76 11.37 13.64
C ASN A 52 -5.27 10.08 12.95
N SER A 53 -5.99 9.59 11.94
CA SER A 53 -5.57 8.44 11.14
C SER A 53 -4.68 8.89 10.00
N ARG A 54 -3.67 8.08 9.70
CA ARG A 54 -2.73 8.34 8.59
C ARG A 54 -2.76 7.16 7.64
N ARG A 55 -2.62 7.44 6.34
CA ARG A 55 -2.44 6.40 5.33
C ARG A 55 -1.32 6.80 4.40
N THR A 56 -0.31 5.96 4.28
CA THR A 56 0.80 6.18 3.35
C THR A 56 0.64 5.27 2.14
N HIS A 57 0.61 5.86 0.96
CA HIS A 57 0.52 5.18 -0.32
C HIS A 57 1.91 4.98 -0.91
N TYR A 58 2.17 3.79 -1.44
CA TYR A 58 3.43 3.42 -2.07
C TYR A 58 3.18 2.75 -3.41
N LEU A 59 3.85 3.23 -4.45
CA LEU A 59 4.13 2.43 -5.64
C LEU A 59 5.55 1.88 -5.51
N LEU A 60 5.66 0.57 -5.46
CA LEU A 60 6.91 -0.15 -5.23
C LEU A 60 7.27 -0.96 -6.47
N LYS A 61 8.56 -1.16 -6.68
CA LYS A 61 9.10 -2.21 -7.55
C LYS A 61 9.78 -3.26 -6.68
N VAL A 62 9.35 -4.51 -6.84
CA VAL A 62 9.91 -5.69 -6.17
C VAL A 62 10.32 -6.66 -7.25
N ASP A 63 11.63 -6.82 -7.43
CA ASP A 63 12.18 -7.62 -8.53
C ASP A 63 11.58 -7.18 -9.90
N THR A 64 10.82 -8.06 -10.54
CA THR A 64 10.20 -7.85 -11.86
C THR A 64 8.74 -7.39 -11.77
N HIS A 65 8.28 -6.94 -10.61
CA HIS A 65 6.89 -6.59 -10.36
C HIS A 65 6.72 -5.20 -9.78
N LEU A 66 5.61 -4.58 -10.13
CA LEU A 66 5.10 -3.36 -9.54
C LEU A 66 4.02 -3.73 -8.52
N VAL A 67 4.04 -3.08 -7.36
CA VAL A 67 3.04 -3.27 -6.31
C VAL A 67 2.56 -1.91 -5.85
N PHE A 68 1.25 -1.67 -5.96
CA PHE A 68 0.62 -0.50 -5.37
C PHE A 68 -0.04 -0.91 -4.04
N LEU A 69 0.41 -0.30 -2.95
CA LEU A 69 -0.14 -0.57 -1.63
C LEU A 69 -0.36 0.71 -0.81
N SER A 70 -1.19 0.58 0.23
CA SER A 70 -1.39 1.62 1.24
C SER A 70 -1.14 1.04 2.62
N VAL A 71 -0.25 1.63 3.41
CA VAL A 71 -0.09 1.32 4.84
C VAL A 71 -1.03 2.23 5.63
N CYS A 72 -1.95 1.64 6.38
CA CYS A 72 -2.94 2.32 7.19
C CYS A 72 -2.48 2.35 8.66
N PHE A 73 -2.52 3.54 9.24
CA PHE A 73 -2.21 3.84 10.62
C PHE A 73 -3.53 4.24 11.31
N PRO A 74 -4.19 3.30 12.02
CA PRO A 74 -5.42 3.63 12.72
C PRO A 74 -5.15 4.62 13.85
N GLU A 75 -6.14 5.47 14.14
CA GLU A 75 -6.12 6.40 15.28
C GLU A 75 -6.04 5.67 16.63
N TYR A 76 -6.70 4.51 16.73
CA TYR A 76 -6.73 3.67 17.93
C TYR A 76 -6.23 2.26 17.59
N GLY A 77 -5.35 1.72 18.43
CA GLY A 77 -4.74 0.40 18.27
C GLY A 77 -3.30 0.45 17.79
N ASP A 78 -2.52 -0.58 18.14
CA ASP A 78 -1.10 -0.66 17.79
C ASP A 78 -0.82 -1.36 16.46
N SER A 79 -1.84 -2.02 15.89
CA SER A 79 -1.70 -2.85 14.71
C SER A 79 -1.93 -2.07 13.44
N GLN A 80 -0.87 -1.92 12.64
CA GLN A 80 -0.95 -1.37 11.29
C GLN A 80 -1.39 -2.48 10.32
N PHE A 81 -1.99 -2.07 9.21
CA PHE A 81 -2.31 -2.99 8.12
C PHE A 81 -1.97 -2.37 6.78
N ALA A 82 -1.67 -3.20 5.80
CA ALA A 82 -1.46 -2.76 4.42
C ALA A 82 -2.58 -3.27 3.52
N LEU A 83 -3.00 -2.42 2.59
CA LEU A 83 -3.91 -2.77 1.50
C LEU A 83 -3.09 -2.85 0.22
N ILE A 84 -2.93 -4.04 -0.35
CA ILE A 84 -2.38 -4.23 -1.69
C ILE A 84 -3.53 -4.01 -2.67
N ARG A 85 -3.46 -2.93 -3.44
CA ARG A 85 -4.53 -2.51 -4.37
C ARG A 85 -4.32 -2.99 -5.81
N GLY A 86 -3.09 -3.37 -6.14
CA GLY A 86 -2.77 -3.88 -7.47
C GLY A 86 -1.34 -4.35 -7.56
N MET A 87 -1.12 -5.29 -8.49
CA MET A 87 0.20 -5.83 -8.79
C MET A 87 0.26 -6.24 -10.26
N ALA A 88 1.37 -5.93 -10.91
CA ALA A 88 1.59 -6.23 -12.32
C ALA A 88 3.08 -6.45 -12.60
N GLN A 89 3.43 -7.05 -13.74
CA GLN A 89 4.82 -7.14 -14.18
C GLN A 89 5.32 -5.79 -14.70
N VAL A 90 6.61 -5.51 -14.51
CA VAL A 90 7.26 -4.38 -15.18
C VAL A 90 7.19 -4.55 -16.70
N ASN A 91 7.13 -3.44 -17.44
CA ASN A 91 7.09 -3.41 -18.91
C ASN A 91 5.92 -4.20 -19.52
N SER A 92 4.78 -4.24 -18.82
CA SER A 92 3.52 -4.80 -19.31
C SER A 92 2.46 -3.72 -19.37
N GLU A 93 1.44 -3.88 -20.22
CA GLU A 93 0.30 -2.96 -20.32
C GLU A 93 -0.36 -2.74 -18.96
N ALA A 94 -0.63 -3.83 -18.23
CA ALA A 94 -1.15 -3.78 -16.86
C ALA A 94 -0.21 -3.05 -15.88
N GLY A 95 1.11 -3.12 -16.11
CA GLY A 95 2.10 -2.37 -15.35
C GLY A 95 2.00 -0.86 -15.57
N ASP A 96 1.85 -0.43 -16.83
CA ASP A 96 1.67 0.98 -17.19
C ASP A 96 0.36 1.54 -16.64
N GLU A 97 -0.72 0.75 -16.69
CA GLU A 97 -1.99 1.09 -16.07
C GLU A 97 -1.87 1.22 -14.55
N LEU A 98 -1.17 0.30 -13.89
CA LEU A 98 -0.94 0.34 -12.45
C LEU A 98 -0.14 1.58 -12.03
N ILE A 99 0.90 1.94 -12.80
CA ILE A 99 1.67 3.18 -12.58
C ILE A 99 0.75 4.39 -12.68
N ARG A 100 -0.07 4.49 -13.72
CA ARG A 100 -0.99 5.61 -13.94
C ARG A 100 -2.00 5.71 -12.79
N PHE A 101 -2.61 4.58 -12.42
CA PHE A 101 -3.56 4.50 -11.32
C PHE A 101 -2.94 4.91 -9.98
N ALA A 102 -1.76 4.39 -9.65
CA ALA A 102 -1.06 4.70 -8.41
C ALA A 102 -0.68 6.19 -8.35
N ARG A 103 -0.14 6.76 -9.44
CA ARG A 103 0.22 8.18 -9.51
C ARG A 103 -0.98 9.08 -9.33
N ASN A 104 -2.10 8.79 -10.00
CA ASN A 104 -3.33 9.56 -9.84
C ASN A 104 -3.85 9.47 -8.40
N SER A 105 -3.86 8.28 -7.82
CA SER A 105 -4.29 8.08 -6.43
C SER A 105 -3.44 8.86 -5.43
N ILE A 106 -2.11 8.82 -5.60
CA ILE A 106 -1.15 9.55 -4.76
C ILE A 106 -1.30 11.07 -4.94
N ALA A 107 -1.46 11.54 -6.18
CA ALA A 107 -1.63 12.96 -6.46
C ALA A 107 -2.91 13.52 -5.82
N LEU A 108 -4.02 12.77 -5.89
CA LEU A 108 -5.29 13.16 -5.28
C LEU A 108 -5.14 13.43 -3.78
N VAL A 109 -4.45 12.54 -3.05
CA VAL A 109 -4.26 12.71 -1.61
C VAL A 109 -3.22 13.79 -1.28
N ALA A 110 -2.19 13.97 -2.11
CA ALA A 110 -1.22 15.06 -1.93
C ALA A 110 -1.85 16.46 -2.08
N THR A 111 -2.93 16.56 -2.85
CA THR A 111 -3.69 17.81 -3.05
C THR A 111 -4.87 17.99 -2.08
N ALA A 112 -5.24 16.95 -1.33
CA ALA A 112 -6.34 17.03 -0.40
C ALA A 112 -5.92 17.86 0.84
N PRO A 113 -6.53 19.02 1.13
CA PRO A 113 -6.28 19.69 2.39
C PRO A 113 -6.64 18.74 3.52
N ALA A 114 -5.78 18.64 4.53
CA ALA A 114 -6.12 17.94 5.77
C ALA A 114 -7.45 18.52 6.26
N LEU A 115 -8.53 17.76 6.11
CA LEU A 115 -9.86 18.15 6.53
C LEU A 115 -9.77 18.33 8.04
N LYS A 116 -9.64 19.59 8.48
CA LYS A 116 -9.87 19.99 9.86
C LYS A 116 -11.35 19.75 10.11
N ILE A 117 -11.68 18.60 10.69
CA ILE A 117 -12.99 18.41 11.29
C ILE A 117 -12.96 19.25 12.58
N ALA A 118 -13.81 20.28 12.60
CA ALA A 118 -14.02 21.17 13.74
C ALA A 118 -14.80 20.46 14.86
#